data_AF-A0AA39Y429-F1
#
_entry.id   AF-A0AA39Y429-F1
#
_cell.length_a   1.000
_cell.length_b   1.000
_cell.length_c   1.000
_cell.angle_alpha   90.00
_cell.angle_beta   90.00
_cell.angle_gamma   90.00
#
_symmetry.space_group_name_H-M   'P 1'
#
loop_
_entity.id
_entity.type
_entity.pdbx_description
1 polymer ?
#
loop_
_entity_poly.entity_id
_entity_poly.type
_entity_poly.pdbx_seq_one_letter_code
_entity_poly.pdbx_strand_id
1 'polypeptide(L)'
;MSQSTRSPGAVREMSAFEQDFRRKIPYTREENQQRYEAYEKLIPVLEARKPSDRPRIVVITDVEQDYDDLLAIIFLSEMHHLGAVELAGLITNHGDPLKRAKFLRTVMHLLDMGDIQVAEGTVALWPPEKARDYRPGYYELKNTTFENQSWNKPKFLTGYELLENLAQEVDKGKEPLTVLLISSLHDISEYFRVHEDDPAFLKRHFRKFVSQGGYTVNTDPATGACNIAPVEQMFNNASHIPSARHFTKCLAKYGLPSDAWSKEAAVAATLDGSVFTEAVKYGPIGRHLQWLRERQEFKFYWDPYNAPFRSWLDPSWFLRIRCAMDPKSEKFFKFSKSPPSFREALPEIKVIVYDGCAAMGAVGDDIMRALGIMGDDIKVPEYNKAAHQHRIFGAGVGDLGGISGEQLGSMFEVFLLGALKRTKDAAEGLIPSDSVEHQVEQYRVGLHIFKHQVPFLKEGNTLAEKTKNQKISESEREQANKALKTLKSEFLPGELGNWPKVPAILDIPYELLYQEAKRQGRAEEEREALEGKQRA
;
A
#
# COMPACT_ATOMS: atom_id res chain seq x y z
N MET A 1 -1.79 60.61 10.63
CA MET A 1 -1.63 59.25 10.07
C MET A 1 -0.13 59.01 9.90
N SER A 2 0.47 58.24 10.81
CA SER A 2 1.90 57.91 10.80
C SER A 2 2.10 56.60 10.04
N GLN A 3 2.67 56.67 8.85
CA GLN A 3 3.09 55.48 8.10
C GLN A 3 4.36 54.92 8.74
N SER A 4 4.21 53.79 9.43
CA SER A 4 5.32 53.00 9.96
C SER A 4 6.15 52.46 8.78
N THR A 5 7.31 53.08 8.55
CA THR A 5 8.35 52.60 7.65
C THR A 5 8.98 51.36 8.28
N ARG A 6 8.45 50.16 7.97
CA ARG A 6 9.13 48.90 8.30
C ARG A 6 10.48 48.88 7.59
N SER A 7 11.56 48.96 8.36
CA SER A 7 12.93 48.79 7.86
C SER A 7 13.05 47.48 7.09
N PRO A 8 13.82 47.42 5.98
CA PRO A 8 14.14 46.19 5.27
C PRO A 8 14.68 45.17 6.28
N GLY A 9 13.94 44.08 6.48
CA GLY A 9 14.27 43.08 7.49
C GLY A 9 15.65 42.48 7.24
N ALA A 10 16.49 42.45 8.28
CA ALA A 10 17.77 41.77 8.23
C ALA A 10 17.57 40.32 7.77
N VAL A 11 18.29 39.92 6.72
CA VAL A 11 18.30 38.54 6.24
C VAL A 11 18.88 37.68 7.36
N ARG A 12 18.07 36.78 7.93
CA ARG A 12 18.54 35.82 8.93
C ARG A 12 19.59 34.92 8.27
N GLU A 13 20.79 34.84 8.84
CA GLU A 13 21.79 33.86 8.40
C GLU A 13 21.27 32.45 8.63
N MET A 14 21.30 31.62 7.59
CA MET A 14 20.87 30.22 7.64
C MET A 14 21.91 29.37 8.37
N SER A 15 21.45 28.47 9.24
CA SER A 15 22.35 27.55 9.95
C SER A 15 23.01 26.55 8.99
N ALA A 16 24.14 25.94 9.41
CA ALA A 16 24.80 24.91 8.62
C ALA A 16 23.89 23.69 8.39
N PHE A 17 23.07 23.33 9.38
CA PHE A 17 22.07 22.28 9.26
C PHE A 17 21.03 22.62 8.20
N GLU A 18 20.47 23.83 8.25
CA GLU A 18 19.47 24.29 7.28
C GLU A 18 20.02 24.27 5.85
N GLN A 19 21.27 24.71 5.65
CA GLN A 19 21.93 24.67 4.35
C GLN A 19 22.13 23.24 3.83
N ASP A 20 22.56 22.30 4.68
CA ASP A 20 22.70 20.88 4.32
C ASP A 20 21.35 20.26 3.98
N PHE A 21 20.32 20.48 4.82
CA PHE A 21 18.99 19.93 4.61
C PHE A 21 18.39 20.39 3.28
N ARG A 22 18.49 21.68 2.94
CA ARG A 22 17.96 22.22 1.68
C ARG A 22 18.60 21.63 0.44
N ARG A 23 19.84 21.13 0.52
CA ARG A 23 20.51 20.42 -0.59
C ARG A 23 19.95 19.01 -0.81
N LYS A 24 19.28 18.43 0.19
CA LYS A 24 18.64 17.10 0.10
C LYS A 24 17.23 17.16 -0.47
N ILE A 25 16.62 18.34 -0.56
CA ILE A 25 15.26 18.50 -1.08
C ILE A 25 15.27 18.18 -2.58
N PRO A 26 14.49 17.21 -3.06
CA PRO A 26 14.54 16.77 -4.47
C PRO A 26 13.86 17.76 -5.42
N TYR A 27 13.17 18.79 -4.90
CA TYR A 27 12.46 19.80 -5.67
C TYR A 27 13.21 21.13 -5.63
N THR A 28 13.07 21.95 -6.68
CA THR A 28 13.35 23.39 -6.58
C THR A 28 12.05 24.15 -6.32
N ARG A 29 12.17 25.39 -5.81
CA ARG A 29 11.00 26.27 -5.61
C ARG A 29 10.29 26.57 -6.93
N GLU A 30 11.05 26.70 -8.01
CA GLU A 30 10.55 26.98 -9.36
C GLU A 30 9.84 25.76 -9.98
N GLU A 31 10.33 24.55 -9.72
CA GLU A 31 9.73 23.31 -10.22
C GLU A 31 8.40 23.00 -9.52
N ASN A 32 8.40 23.05 -8.18
CA ASN A 32 7.22 22.71 -7.38
C ASN A 32 7.29 23.33 -5.97
N GLN A 33 6.85 24.58 -5.86
CA GLN A 33 6.87 25.35 -4.62
C GLN A 33 6.18 24.62 -3.44
N GLN A 34 5.00 24.04 -3.67
CA GLN A 34 4.24 23.37 -2.61
C GLN A 34 5.00 22.17 -2.02
N ARG A 35 5.59 21.33 -2.88
CA ARG A 35 6.38 20.18 -2.42
C ARG A 35 7.68 20.64 -1.75
N TYR A 36 8.34 21.67 -2.27
CA TYR A 36 9.51 22.26 -1.62
C TYR A 36 9.20 22.75 -0.19
N GLU A 37 8.13 23.52 -0.04
CA GLU A 37 7.71 24.08 1.25
C GLU A 37 7.31 22.99 2.25
N ALA A 38 6.73 21.88 1.79
CA ALA A 38 6.44 20.73 2.66
C ALA A 38 7.70 20.13 3.29
N TYR A 39 8.83 20.08 2.56
CA TYR A 39 10.13 19.68 3.12
C TYR A 39 10.66 20.72 4.11
N GLU A 40 10.51 22.01 3.80
CA GLU A 40 11.00 23.08 4.69
C GLU A 40 10.35 23.04 6.08
N LYS A 41 9.10 22.58 6.18
CA LYS A 41 8.40 22.39 7.46
C LYS A 41 9.17 21.47 8.43
N LEU A 42 9.99 20.55 7.91
CA LEU A 42 10.76 19.62 8.74
C LEU A 42 12.03 20.23 9.33
N ILE A 43 12.60 21.28 8.71
CA ILE A 43 13.86 21.91 9.16
C ILE A 43 13.85 22.25 10.66
N PRO A 44 12.89 23.05 11.18
CA PRO A 44 12.93 23.46 12.59
C PRO A 44 12.81 22.27 13.56
N VAL A 45 12.05 21.23 13.20
CA VAL A 45 11.85 20.06 14.06
C VAL A 45 13.08 19.17 14.05
N LEU A 46 13.66 18.93 12.88
CA LEU A 46 14.86 18.10 12.76
C LEU A 46 16.10 18.77 13.36
N GLU A 47 16.21 20.10 13.27
CA GLU A 47 17.28 20.86 13.92
C GLU A 47 17.18 20.82 15.46
N ALA A 48 15.95 20.77 15.99
CA ALA A 48 15.69 20.71 17.43
C ALA A 48 15.83 19.29 18.02
N ARG A 49 15.73 18.24 17.19
CA ARG A 49 15.82 16.84 17.63
C ARG A 49 17.23 16.48 18.08
N LYS A 50 17.32 15.78 19.20
CA LYS A 50 18.56 15.08 19.58
C LYS A 50 18.65 13.77 18.82
N PRO A 51 19.87 13.20 18.63
CA PRO A 51 20.03 11.87 18.03
C PRO A 51 19.17 10.78 18.71
N SER A 52 19.00 10.85 20.03
CA SER A 52 18.16 9.93 20.82
C SER A 52 16.66 10.04 20.53
N ASP A 53 16.21 11.20 20.04
CA ASP A 53 14.79 11.43 19.75
C ASP A 53 14.38 10.76 18.43
N ARG A 54 15.33 10.52 17.53
CA ARG A 54 15.13 9.90 16.22
C ARG A 54 14.65 8.45 16.37
N PRO A 55 13.43 8.11 15.90
CA PRO A 55 12.96 6.74 15.93
C PRO A 55 13.89 5.81 15.14
N ARG A 56 14.27 4.69 15.76
CA ARG A 56 15.04 3.63 15.13
C ARG A 56 14.09 2.49 14.75
N ILE A 57 13.77 2.38 13.46
CA ILE A 57 12.62 1.61 12.96
C ILE A 57 13.08 0.26 12.39
N VAL A 58 12.47 -0.82 12.85
CA VAL A 58 12.48 -2.11 12.15
C VAL A 58 11.08 -2.37 11.59
N VAL A 59 11.00 -2.81 10.33
CA VAL A 59 9.71 -3.04 9.64
C VAL A 59 9.48 -4.53 9.43
N ILE A 60 8.27 -5.00 9.75
CA ILE A 60 7.77 -6.33 9.38
C ILE A 60 6.65 -6.15 8.36
N THR A 61 6.82 -6.72 7.16
CA THR A 61 6.04 -6.40 5.95
C THR A 61 5.78 -7.64 5.08
N ASP A 62 4.69 -7.63 4.34
CA ASP A 62 4.38 -8.57 3.26
C ASP A 62 4.37 -7.88 1.89
N VAL A 63 5.38 -7.01 1.69
CA VAL A 63 5.66 -6.35 0.40
C VAL A 63 5.53 -7.30 -0.78
N GLU A 64 5.01 -6.80 -1.90
CA GLU A 64 4.52 -7.55 -3.07
C GLU A 64 3.18 -8.26 -2.90
N GLN A 65 2.52 -8.22 -1.72
CA GLN A 65 1.14 -8.70 -1.64
C GLN A 65 0.21 -7.75 -2.38
N ASP A 66 0.42 -6.44 -2.18
CA ASP A 66 -0.13 -5.35 -2.95
C ASP A 66 0.84 -4.16 -2.97
N TYR A 67 0.42 -2.98 -3.47
CA TYR A 67 1.31 -1.82 -3.56
C TYR A 67 1.60 -1.13 -2.22
N ASP A 68 0.82 -1.36 -1.17
CA ASP A 68 0.76 -0.49 0.02
C ASP A 68 2.04 -0.53 0.85
N ASP A 69 2.55 -1.73 1.16
CA ASP A 69 3.84 -1.91 1.83
C ASP A 69 4.98 -1.22 1.07
N LEU A 70 5.02 -1.33 -0.26
CA LEU A 70 6.08 -0.72 -1.06
C LEU A 70 6.03 0.80 -0.96
N LEU A 71 4.83 1.40 -0.95
CA LEU A 71 4.67 2.84 -0.73
C LEU A 71 5.19 3.24 0.67
N ALA A 72 4.88 2.45 1.71
CA ALA A 72 5.38 2.69 3.06
C ALA A 72 6.92 2.63 3.13
N ILE A 73 7.54 1.66 2.48
CA ILE A 73 9.01 1.53 2.43
C ILE A 73 9.66 2.70 1.70
N ILE A 74 9.12 3.13 0.55
CA ILE A 74 9.64 4.29 -0.19
C ILE A 74 9.54 5.54 0.67
N PHE A 75 8.40 5.77 1.35
CA PHE A 75 8.23 6.88 2.28
C PHE A 75 9.27 6.83 3.42
N LEU A 76 9.48 5.68 4.06
CA LEU A 76 10.46 5.53 5.13
C LEU A 76 11.89 5.73 4.65
N SER A 77 12.20 5.38 3.40
CA SER A 77 13.49 5.67 2.79
C SER A 77 13.73 7.20 2.70
N GLU A 78 12.69 7.98 2.40
CA GLU A 78 12.80 9.43 2.42
C GLU A 78 13.09 9.95 3.82
N MET A 79 12.33 9.48 4.79
CA MET A 79 12.46 9.89 6.18
C MET A 79 13.83 9.51 6.74
N HIS A 80 14.39 8.37 6.32
CA HIS A 80 15.73 7.94 6.69
C HIS A 80 16.81 8.86 6.10
N HIS A 81 16.73 9.15 4.80
CA HIS A 81 17.67 10.05 4.13
C HIS A 81 17.67 11.47 4.71
N LEU A 82 16.49 11.98 5.09
CA LEU A 82 16.34 13.29 5.72
C LEU A 82 16.82 13.31 7.18
N GLY A 83 17.17 12.16 7.76
CA GLY A 83 17.56 12.02 9.16
C GLY A 83 16.39 12.08 10.15
N ALA A 84 15.15 12.01 9.65
CA ALA A 84 13.96 11.97 10.49
C ALA A 84 13.79 10.63 11.22
N VAL A 85 14.28 9.54 10.63
CA VAL A 85 14.29 8.20 11.26
C VAL A 85 15.61 7.48 10.95
N GLU A 86 15.91 6.43 11.71
CA GLU A 86 16.93 5.44 11.36
C GLU A 86 16.21 4.15 10.95
N LEU A 87 16.26 3.77 9.67
CA LEU A 87 15.75 2.47 9.25
C LEU A 87 16.79 1.40 9.61
N ALA A 88 16.50 0.58 10.60
CA ALA A 88 17.45 -0.37 11.19
C ALA A 88 17.46 -1.73 10.48
N GLY A 89 16.32 -2.14 9.91
CA GLY A 89 16.20 -3.41 9.22
C GLY A 89 14.78 -3.70 8.76
N LEU A 90 14.65 -4.71 7.90
CA LEU A 90 13.40 -5.09 7.24
C LEU A 90 13.23 -6.61 7.31
N ILE A 91 12.04 -7.07 7.69
CA ILE A 91 11.68 -8.49 7.79
C ILE A 91 10.48 -8.73 6.89
N THR A 92 10.62 -9.63 5.93
CA THR A 92 9.51 -9.97 5.02
C THR A 92 8.85 -11.27 5.44
N ASN A 93 7.54 -11.27 5.69
CA ASN A 93 6.78 -12.47 6.03
C ASN A 93 5.60 -12.67 5.07
N HIS A 94 4.69 -13.61 5.37
CA HIS A 94 3.53 -13.99 4.55
C HIS A 94 3.84 -14.76 3.26
N GLY A 95 3.30 -15.97 3.11
CA GLY A 95 3.34 -16.71 1.85
C GLY A 95 4.74 -17.19 1.49
N ASP A 96 5.38 -16.55 0.50
CA ASP A 96 6.77 -16.81 0.10
C ASP A 96 7.71 -15.69 0.62
N PRO A 97 8.12 -15.75 1.90
CA PRO A 97 8.94 -14.70 2.52
C PRO A 97 10.29 -14.52 1.84
N LEU A 98 10.86 -15.58 1.24
CA LEU A 98 12.14 -15.49 0.54
C LEU A 98 12.04 -14.66 -0.74
N LYS A 99 10.98 -14.86 -1.54
CA LYS A 99 10.75 -14.03 -2.73
C LYS A 99 10.56 -12.56 -2.36
N ARG A 100 9.77 -12.29 -1.30
CA ARG A 100 9.60 -10.93 -0.77
C ARG A 100 10.91 -10.32 -0.31
N ALA A 101 11.75 -11.08 0.38
CA ALA A 101 13.05 -10.61 0.85
C ALA A 101 13.96 -10.22 -0.33
N LYS A 102 13.98 -11.03 -1.40
CA LYS A 102 14.73 -10.73 -2.63
C LYS A 102 14.22 -9.48 -3.34
N PHE A 103 12.90 -9.36 -3.46
CA PHE A 103 12.27 -8.16 -4.01
C PHE A 103 12.65 -6.93 -3.21
N LEU A 104 12.47 -6.97 -1.89
CA LEU A 104 12.72 -5.85 -1.00
C LEU A 104 14.20 -5.45 -0.96
N ARG A 105 15.13 -6.40 -0.95
CA ARG A 105 16.57 -6.11 -1.03
C ARG A 105 16.90 -5.32 -2.30
N THR A 106 16.33 -5.72 -3.44
CA THR A 106 16.49 -4.95 -4.68
C THR A 106 15.88 -3.56 -4.58
N VAL A 107 14.69 -3.42 -4.02
CA VAL A 107 14.09 -2.09 -3.77
C VAL A 107 15.02 -1.21 -2.93
N MET A 108 15.63 -1.76 -1.87
CA MET A 108 16.56 -0.99 -1.04
C MET A 108 17.81 -0.56 -1.81
N HIS A 109 18.37 -1.42 -2.68
CA HIS A 109 19.46 -1.00 -3.57
C HIS A 109 19.05 0.15 -4.51
N LEU A 110 17.84 0.07 -5.09
CA LEU A 110 17.32 1.10 -5.99
C LEU A 110 17.01 2.42 -5.26
N LEU A 111 16.75 2.38 -3.96
CA LEU A 111 16.55 3.56 -3.10
C LEU A 111 17.85 4.11 -2.50
N ASP A 112 19.01 3.62 -2.94
CA ASP A 112 20.35 3.96 -2.42
C ASP A 112 20.52 3.60 -0.92
N MET A 113 20.02 2.42 -0.55
CA MET A 113 19.97 1.89 0.83
C MET A 113 20.34 0.41 0.89
N GLY A 114 21.26 -0.03 0.01
CA GLY A 114 21.68 -1.43 -0.07
C GLY A 114 22.40 -1.97 1.17
N ASP A 115 22.75 -1.09 2.12
CA ASP A 115 23.34 -1.43 3.41
C ASP A 115 22.30 -1.81 4.48
N ILE A 116 21.03 -1.46 4.29
CA ILE A 116 19.95 -1.83 5.20
C ILE A 116 19.68 -3.34 5.11
N GLN A 117 19.74 -4.01 6.26
CA GLN A 117 19.57 -5.46 6.31
C GLN A 117 18.12 -5.86 6.02
N VAL A 118 17.96 -6.78 5.07
CA VAL A 118 16.69 -7.46 4.75
C VAL A 118 16.79 -8.92 5.17
N ALA A 119 15.82 -9.36 5.97
CA ALA A 119 15.70 -10.70 6.50
C ALA A 119 14.45 -11.42 5.99
N GLU A 120 14.57 -12.75 5.87
CA GLU A 120 13.48 -13.66 5.57
C GLU A 120 12.74 -14.00 6.87
N GLY A 121 11.48 -13.57 6.97
CA GLY A 121 10.59 -13.88 8.09
C GLY A 121 9.84 -15.20 7.92
N THR A 122 8.76 -15.36 8.66
CA THR A 122 7.93 -16.57 8.60
C THR A 122 6.93 -16.58 7.43
N VAL A 123 6.37 -17.75 7.11
CA VAL A 123 5.25 -17.87 6.14
C VAL A 123 3.97 -17.20 6.65
N ALA A 124 3.82 -17.07 7.98
CA ALA A 124 2.80 -16.24 8.64
C ALA A 124 1.32 -16.45 8.23
N LEU A 125 0.95 -17.65 7.77
CA LEU A 125 -0.40 -18.01 7.33
C LEU A 125 -1.06 -19.03 8.28
N TRP A 126 -2.29 -18.72 8.71
CA TRP A 126 -3.12 -19.57 9.58
C TRP A 126 -4.48 -19.94 8.94
N PRO A 127 -4.92 -21.20 9.07
CA PRO A 127 -4.21 -22.32 9.69
C PRO A 127 -3.07 -22.87 8.79
N PRO A 128 -2.19 -23.75 9.31
CA PRO A 128 -0.99 -24.21 8.59
C PRO A 128 -1.26 -24.85 7.22
N GLU A 129 -2.46 -25.36 6.98
CA GLU A 129 -2.87 -25.89 5.67
C GLU A 129 -2.86 -24.78 4.60
N LYS A 130 -3.26 -23.55 4.94
CA LYS A 130 -3.18 -22.41 4.02
C LYS A 130 -1.74 -22.08 3.63
N ALA A 131 -0.78 -22.30 4.54
CA ALA A 131 0.63 -22.09 4.24
C ALA A 131 1.13 -23.08 3.16
N ARG A 132 0.65 -24.33 3.20
CA ARG A 132 1.02 -25.36 2.20
C ARG A 132 0.37 -25.11 0.85
N ASP A 133 -0.87 -24.63 0.86
CA ASP A 133 -1.67 -24.38 -0.33
C ASP A 133 -1.58 -22.94 -0.82
N TYR A 134 -0.70 -22.13 -0.24
CA TYR A 134 -0.54 -20.73 -0.63
C TYR A 134 -0.21 -20.63 -2.12
N ARG A 135 -0.95 -19.77 -2.80
CA ARG A 135 -0.72 -19.37 -4.19
C ARG A 135 -0.75 -17.86 -4.20
N PRO A 136 0.29 -17.20 -4.71
CA PRO A 136 0.26 -15.76 -4.92
C PRO A 136 -1.01 -15.34 -5.66
N GLY A 137 -1.53 -14.16 -5.36
CA GLY A 137 -2.59 -13.51 -6.12
C GLY A 137 -2.16 -13.15 -7.56
N TYR A 138 -3.12 -12.64 -8.33
CA TYR A 138 -2.93 -12.30 -9.75
C TYR A 138 -1.76 -11.34 -10.00
N TYR A 139 -1.57 -10.40 -9.09
CA TYR A 139 -0.56 -9.34 -9.20
C TYR A 139 0.58 -9.49 -8.18
N GLU A 140 0.46 -10.45 -7.26
CA GLU A 140 1.40 -10.66 -6.16
C GLU A 140 2.61 -11.49 -6.59
N LEU A 141 3.80 -11.07 -6.17
CA LEU A 141 5.09 -11.76 -6.38
C LEU A 141 5.37 -12.07 -7.86
N LYS A 142 5.13 -11.07 -8.71
CA LYS A 142 5.29 -11.23 -10.17
C LYS A 142 6.57 -10.58 -10.69
N ASN A 143 7.26 -9.72 -9.95
CA ASN A 143 8.45 -9.03 -10.47
C ASN A 143 9.69 -9.94 -10.55
N THR A 144 9.96 -10.51 -11.72
CA THR A 144 11.10 -11.40 -11.92
C THR A 144 12.42 -10.66 -12.06
N THR A 145 12.42 -9.41 -12.54
CA THR A 145 13.64 -8.62 -12.66
C THR A 145 14.21 -8.33 -11.27
N PHE A 146 13.40 -7.91 -10.31
CA PHE A 146 13.88 -7.54 -8.97
C PHE A 146 14.34 -8.77 -8.18
N GLU A 147 13.67 -9.91 -8.34
CA GLU A 147 14.03 -11.15 -7.66
C GLU A 147 15.41 -11.69 -8.07
N ASN A 148 15.78 -11.58 -9.35
CA ASN A 148 16.91 -12.30 -9.95
C ASN A 148 18.24 -11.53 -9.97
N GLN A 149 18.39 -10.51 -9.14
CA GLN A 149 19.60 -9.69 -9.09
C GLN A 149 20.78 -10.41 -8.42
N SER A 150 22.02 -10.04 -8.79
CA SER A 150 23.22 -10.70 -8.27
C SER A 150 23.43 -10.53 -6.76
N TRP A 151 22.98 -9.42 -6.18
CA TRP A 151 23.01 -9.15 -4.74
C TRP A 151 21.97 -9.96 -3.94
N ASN A 152 21.11 -10.72 -4.61
CA ASN A 152 20.18 -11.66 -3.97
C ASN A 152 20.78 -13.08 -3.81
N LYS A 153 22.03 -13.30 -4.23
CA LYS A 153 22.73 -14.58 -4.06
C LYS A 153 23.15 -14.88 -2.60
N PRO A 154 23.63 -13.91 -1.79
CA PRO A 154 23.96 -14.17 -0.40
C PRO A 154 22.73 -14.61 0.41
N LYS A 155 22.94 -15.55 1.34
CA LYS A 155 21.90 -16.05 2.24
C LYS A 155 21.31 -14.91 3.06
N PHE A 156 19.99 -14.91 3.21
CA PHE A 156 19.28 -13.97 4.07
C PHE A 156 19.42 -14.39 5.53
N LEU A 157 19.46 -13.40 6.43
CA LEU A 157 19.19 -13.64 7.85
C LEU A 157 17.73 -14.06 7.99
N THR A 158 17.42 -14.82 9.03
CA THR A 158 16.05 -14.99 9.48
C THR A 158 15.56 -13.73 10.20
N GLY A 159 14.25 -13.52 10.24
CA GLY A 159 13.65 -12.42 11.01
C GLY A 159 14.08 -12.41 12.48
N TYR A 160 14.20 -13.59 13.10
CA TYR A 160 14.69 -13.74 14.47
C TYR A 160 16.16 -13.30 14.62
N GLU A 161 17.06 -13.76 13.75
CA GLU A 161 18.48 -13.36 13.78
C GLU A 161 18.65 -11.85 13.61
N LEU A 162 17.85 -11.21 12.75
CA LEU A 162 17.88 -9.76 12.60
C LEU A 162 17.43 -9.04 13.88
N LEU A 163 16.31 -9.46 14.49
CA LEU A 163 15.84 -8.86 15.75
C LEU A 163 16.86 -9.02 16.88
N GLU A 164 17.49 -10.18 16.99
CA GLU A 164 18.53 -10.45 17.98
C GLU A 164 19.77 -9.56 17.75
N ASN A 165 20.24 -9.44 16.51
CA ASN A 165 21.35 -8.54 16.18
C ASN A 165 21.03 -7.08 16.56
N LEU A 166 19.82 -6.62 16.25
CA LEU A 166 19.39 -5.26 16.59
C LEU A 166 19.24 -5.06 18.10
N ALA A 167 18.78 -6.08 18.84
CA ALA A 167 18.72 -6.03 20.30
C ALA A 167 20.12 -5.89 20.92
N GLN A 168 21.09 -6.65 20.42
CA GLN A 168 22.49 -6.54 20.86
C GLN A 168 23.11 -5.16 20.59
N GLU A 169 22.66 -4.46 19.55
CA GLU A 169 23.08 -3.08 19.32
C GLU A 169 22.49 -2.10 20.34
N VAL A 170 21.26 -2.32 20.80
CA VAL A 170 20.67 -1.54 21.90
C VAL A 170 21.46 -1.76 23.19
N ASP A 171 21.84 -3.00 23.49
CA ASP A 171 22.72 -3.31 24.63
C ASP A 171 24.11 -2.64 24.50
N LYS A 172 24.55 -2.32 23.28
CA LYS A 172 25.78 -1.54 22.98
C LYS A 172 25.55 -0.02 22.99
N GLY A 173 24.37 0.45 23.41
CA GLY A 173 24.05 1.86 23.58
C GLY A 173 23.35 2.51 22.40
N LYS A 174 22.84 1.74 21.42
CA LYS A 174 21.87 2.28 20.43
C LYS A 174 20.50 2.50 21.08
N GLU A 175 19.72 3.38 20.47
CA GLU A 175 18.35 3.66 20.93
C GLU A 175 17.43 2.44 20.76
N PRO A 176 16.46 2.24 21.68
CA PRO A 176 15.48 1.17 21.57
C PRO A 176 14.64 1.26 20.29
N LEU A 177 14.18 0.10 19.80
CA LEU A 177 13.54 -0.04 18.51
C LEU A 177 12.08 0.42 18.54
N THR A 178 11.67 1.17 17.52
CA THR A 178 10.28 1.27 17.09
C THR A 178 10.01 0.15 16.09
N VAL A 179 9.01 -0.69 16.35
CA VAL A 179 8.66 -1.81 15.45
C VAL A 179 7.42 -1.40 14.64
N LEU A 180 7.58 -1.26 13.33
CA LEU A 180 6.49 -1.05 12.40
C LEU A 180 5.99 -2.41 11.88
N LEU A 181 4.71 -2.67 12.09
CA LEU A 181 4.02 -3.93 11.84
C LEU A 181 2.96 -3.70 10.78
N ILE A 182 3.34 -3.83 9.51
CA ILE A 182 2.45 -3.64 8.36
C ILE A 182 2.06 -4.96 7.70
N SER A 183 2.37 -6.09 8.37
CA SER A 183 1.91 -7.42 8.00
C SER A 183 1.51 -8.25 9.22
N SER A 184 1.36 -9.56 9.04
CA SER A 184 1.10 -10.57 10.06
C SER A 184 2.03 -10.42 11.26
N LEU A 185 1.44 -10.54 12.45
CA LEU A 185 2.12 -10.38 13.73
C LEU A 185 2.91 -11.62 14.16
N HIS A 186 3.14 -12.58 13.27
CA HIS A 186 3.70 -13.88 13.63
C HIS A 186 5.15 -13.79 14.11
N ASP A 187 6.04 -13.17 13.33
CA ASP A 187 7.47 -13.05 13.66
C ASP A 187 7.71 -12.34 15.00
N ILE A 188 7.07 -11.18 15.23
CA ILE A 188 7.21 -10.45 16.50
C ILE A 188 6.61 -11.23 17.69
N SER A 189 5.54 -11.97 17.46
CA SER A 189 4.89 -12.78 18.49
C SER A 189 5.72 -14.01 18.86
N GLU A 190 6.39 -14.65 17.90
CA GLU A 190 7.39 -15.70 18.18
C GLU A 190 8.59 -15.14 18.94
N TYR A 191 9.10 -13.97 18.54
CA TYR A 191 10.18 -13.30 19.26
C TYR A 191 9.80 -13.01 20.72
N PHE A 192 8.57 -12.54 20.96
CA PHE A 192 8.07 -12.32 22.32
C PHE A 192 7.98 -13.60 23.16
N ARG A 193 7.64 -14.75 22.57
CA ARG A 193 7.59 -16.02 23.33
C ARG A 193 8.95 -16.40 23.89
N VAL A 194 10.02 -16.13 23.15
CA VAL A 194 11.39 -16.43 23.59
C VAL A 194 11.81 -15.56 24.79
N HIS A 195 11.27 -14.34 24.88
CA HIS A 195 11.60 -13.38 25.93
C HIS A 195 10.44 -13.10 26.90
N GLU A 196 9.41 -13.96 26.94
CA GLU A 196 8.21 -13.71 27.75
C GLU A 196 8.55 -13.62 29.25
N ASP A 197 9.53 -14.42 29.68
CA ASP A 197 9.99 -14.49 31.08
C ASP A 197 10.95 -13.34 31.46
N ASP A 198 11.32 -12.45 30.52
CA ASP A 198 12.14 -11.26 30.79
C ASP A 198 11.44 -9.96 30.31
N PRO A 199 10.50 -9.41 31.12
CA PRO A 199 9.85 -8.15 30.80
C PRO A 199 10.81 -6.97 30.73
N ALA A 200 11.94 -7.03 31.45
CA ALA A 200 12.94 -5.97 31.45
C ALA A 200 13.67 -5.92 30.11
N PHE A 201 13.95 -7.08 29.50
CA PHE A 201 14.44 -7.16 28.13
C PHE A 201 13.49 -6.47 27.16
N LEU A 202 12.20 -6.81 27.16
CA LEU A 202 11.24 -6.21 26.21
C LEU A 202 11.16 -4.69 26.34
N LYS A 203 11.13 -4.16 27.56
CA LYS A 203 11.09 -2.72 27.83
C LYS A 203 12.38 -1.99 27.46
N ARG A 204 13.53 -2.65 27.61
CA ARG A 204 14.83 -2.07 27.28
C ARG A 204 15.03 -1.98 25.77
N HIS A 205 14.58 -2.98 25.02
CA HIS A 205 14.88 -3.10 23.59
C HIS A 205 13.84 -2.48 22.67
N PHE A 206 12.59 -2.32 23.13
CA PHE A 206 11.50 -1.79 22.31
C PHE A 206 10.93 -0.50 22.89
N ARG A 207 11.02 0.58 22.10
CA ARG A 207 10.44 1.88 22.41
C ARG A 207 8.93 1.88 22.22
N LYS A 208 8.46 1.35 21.08
CA LYS A 208 7.07 1.46 20.64
C LYS A 208 6.76 0.47 19.52
N PHE A 209 5.49 0.08 19.43
CA PHE A 209 4.94 -0.70 18.33
C PHE A 209 3.95 0.14 17.53
N VAL A 210 4.05 0.13 16.21
CA VAL A 210 3.10 0.81 15.33
C VAL A 210 2.57 -0.22 14.36
N SER A 211 1.26 -0.45 14.32
CA SER A 211 0.68 -1.48 13.46
C SER A 211 -0.33 -0.91 12.50
N GLN A 212 -0.26 -1.33 11.23
CA GLN A 212 -1.44 -1.34 10.38
C GLN A 212 -2.27 -2.55 10.81
N GLY A 213 -3.43 -2.27 11.38
CA GLY A 213 -4.21 -3.23 12.12
C GLY A 213 -4.82 -2.58 13.36
N GLY A 214 -6.02 -3.04 13.70
CA GLY A 214 -6.81 -2.49 14.80
C GLY A 214 -6.78 -3.43 15.99
N TYR A 215 -6.80 -2.84 17.17
CA TYR A 215 -7.21 -3.50 18.40
C TYR A 215 -8.27 -2.64 19.09
N THR A 216 -9.13 -3.29 19.86
CA THR A 216 -10.03 -2.58 20.78
C THR A 216 -9.29 -2.27 22.06
N VAL A 217 -9.45 -1.06 22.59
CA VAL A 217 -8.92 -0.65 23.90
C VAL A 217 -10.07 -0.60 24.89
N ASN A 218 -9.97 -1.35 25.98
CA ASN A 218 -10.90 -1.33 27.10
C ASN A 218 -10.14 -1.00 28.38
N THR A 219 -10.37 0.20 28.92
CA THR A 219 -9.78 0.62 30.19
C THR A 219 -10.75 0.29 31.31
N ASP A 220 -10.31 -0.46 32.31
CA ASP A 220 -11.07 -0.69 33.54
C ASP A 220 -11.15 0.61 34.34
N PRO A 221 -12.36 1.17 34.57
CA PRO A 221 -12.52 2.42 35.31
C PRO A 221 -12.03 2.34 36.77
N ALA A 222 -12.04 1.16 37.38
CA ALA A 222 -11.69 0.98 38.79
C ALA A 222 -10.18 0.88 39.01
N THR A 223 -9.48 0.21 38.09
CA THR A 223 -8.03 -0.05 38.21
C THR A 223 -7.17 0.80 37.29
N GLY A 224 -7.78 1.43 36.27
CA GLY A 224 -7.07 2.07 35.17
C GLY A 224 -6.34 1.09 34.26
N ALA A 225 -6.49 -0.22 34.47
CA ALA A 225 -5.81 -1.23 33.67
C ALA A 225 -6.34 -1.23 32.23
N CYS A 226 -5.43 -1.17 31.27
CA CYS A 226 -5.76 -1.19 29.85
C CYS A 226 -5.72 -2.63 29.33
N ASN A 227 -6.86 -3.10 28.82
CA ASN A 227 -6.96 -4.38 28.11
C ASN A 227 -7.08 -4.11 26.61
N ILE A 228 -6.19 -4.68 25.81
CA ILE A 228 -6.27 -4.61 24.35
C ILE A 228 -6.50 -5.99 23.74
N ALA A 229 -7.29 -6.04 22.68
CA ALA A 229 -7.59 -7.26 21.94
C ALA A 229 -7.60 -6.97 20.42
N PRO A 230 -7.06 -7.87 19.58
CA PRO A 230 -6.96 -7.60 18.15
C PRO A 230 -8.36 -7.63 17.52
N VAL A 231 -8.59 -6.75 16.55
CA VAL A 231 -9.78 -6.85 15.68
C VAL A 231 -9.49 -7.96 14.66
N GLU A 232 -9.93 -9.17 14.97
CA GLU A 232 -9.56 -10.40 14.24
C GLU A 232 -10.00 -10.43 12.78
N GLN A 233 -10.90 -9.53 12.37
CA GLN A 233 -11.36 -9.41 10.98
C GLN A 233 -10.45 -8.55 10.12
N MET A 234 -9.52 -7.79 10.71
CA MET A 234 -8.53 -7.03 9.95
C MET A 234 -7.47 -7.96 9.38
N PHE A 235 -7.02 -7.67 8.15
CA PHE A 235 -6.25 -8.61 7.34
C PHE A 235 -4.97 -9.10 8.06
N ASN A 236 -4.14 -8.18 8.55
CA ASN A 236 -2.90 -8.51 9.25
C ASN A 236 -3.11 -9.34 10.53
N ASN A 237 -4.21 -9.09 11.27
CA ASN A 237 -4.58 -9.90 12.42
C ASN A 237 -5.11 -11.29 12.00
N ALA A 238 -5.91 -11.34 10.93
CA ALA A 238 -6.56 -12.55 10.44
C ALA A 238 -5.57 -13.54 9.83
N SER A 239 -4.45 -13.06 9.28
CA SER A 239 -3.39 -13.88 8.70
C SER A 239 -2.82 -14.87 9.72
N HIS A 240 -2.70 -14.48 11.00
CA HIS A 240 -2.29 -15.38 12.08
C HIS A 240 -2.92 -15.00 13.44
N ILE A 241 -4.22 -15.30 13.60
CA ILE A 241 -5.02 -14.94 14.78
C ILE A 241 -4.35 -15.32 16.12
N PRO A 242 -3.78 -16.54 16.31
CA PRO A 242 -3.13 -16.88 17.56
C PRO A 242 -1.98 -15.93 17.94
N SER A 243 -1.20 -15.49 16.94
CA SER A 243 -0.08 -14.57 17.15
C SER A 243 -0.55 -13.16 17.41
N ALA A 244 -1.61 -12.70 16.73
CA ALA A 244 -2.23 -11.41 17.00
C ALA A 244 -2.73 -11.32 18.45
N ARG A 245 -3.45 -12.35 18.93
CA ARG A 245 -3.92 -12.43 20.32
C ARG A 245 -2.78 -12.44 21.33
N HIS A 246 -1.75 -13.24 21.05
CA HIS A 246 -0.57 -13.34 21.92
C HIS A 246 0.17 -11.99 22.00
N PHE A 247 0.44 -11.37 20.85
CA PHE A 247 1.12 -10.08 20.76
C PHE A 247 0.38 -8.98 21.53
N THR A 248 -0.93 -8.80 21.30
CA THR A 248 -1.72 -7.77 22.01
C THR A 248 -1.78 -8.03 23.51
N LYS A 249 -1.82 -9.31 23.93
CA LYS A 249 -1.76 -9.67 25.35
C LYS A 249 -0.41 -9.26 25.96
N CYS A 250 0.70 -9.49 25.27
CA CYS A 250 2.03 -9.07 25.73
C CYS A 250 2.15 -7.55 25.84
N LEU A 251 1.65 -6.80 24.85
CA LEU A 251 1.63 -5.34 24.89
C LEU A 251 0.92 -4.81 26.15
N ALA A 252 -0.28 -5.31 26.45
CA ALA A 252 -1.01 -4.94 27.67
C ALA A 252 -0.31 -5.42 28.94
N LYS A 253 0.10 -6.69 29.00
CA LYS A 253 0.74 -7.32 30.18
C LYS A 253 1.99 -6.58 30.61
N TYR A 254 2.80 -6.14 29.65
CA TYR A 254 4.08 -5.50 29.93
C TYR A 254 4.02 -3.98 29.87
N GLY A 255 2.91 -3.40 29.45
CA GLY A 255 2.83 -1.97 29.18
C GLY A 255 3.90 -1.58 28.18
N LEU A 256 3.78 -2.07 26.96
CA LEU A 256 4.60 -1.64 25.82
C LEU A 256 3.79 -0.64 24.97
N PRO A 257 4.28 0.60 24.74
CA PRO A 257 3.53 1.60 24.00
C PRO A 257 3.18 1.14 22.58
N SER A 258 1.97 1.43 22.13
CA SER A 258 1.56 1.07 20.77
C SER A 258 0.59 2.03 20.10
N ASP A 259 0.65 2.09 18.77
CA ASP A 259 -0.32 2.77 17.91
C ASP A 259 -0.94 1.77 16.93
N ALA A 260 -2.27 1.71 16.89
CA ALA A 260 -3.03 0.96 15.89
C ALA A 260 -3.60 1.92 14.85
N TRP A 261 -3.31 1.67 13.58
CA TRP A 261 -3.86 2.40 12.44
C TRP A 261 -4.88 1.53 11.71
N SER A 262 -6.11 2.02 11.62
CA SER A 262 -7.21 1.29 11.00
C SER A 262 -7.40 1.66 9.52
N LYS A 263 -8.35 0.96 8.87
CA LYS A 263 -8.79 1.28 7.51
C LYS A 263 -9.44 2.66 7.41
N GLU A 264 -10.07 3.17 8.46
CA GLU A 264 -10.76 4.46 8.45
C GLU A 264 -9.77 5.62 8.33
N ALA A 265 -8.61 5.53 8.99
CA ALA A 265 -7.54 6.52 8.82
C ALA A 265 -7.02 6.53 7.38
N ALA A 266 -6.80 5.35 6.80
CA ALA A 266 -6.31 5.22 5.43
C ALA A 266 -7.31 5.71 4.38
N VAL A 267 -8.61 5.41 4.55
CA VAL A 267 -9.68 5.93 3.68
C VAL A 267 -9.79 7.45 3.75
N ALA A 268 -9.43 8.07 4.87
CA ALA A 268 -9.36 9.53 4.96
C ALA A 268 -8.11 10.13 4.31
N ALA A 269 -7.07 9.31 4.08
CA ALA A 269 -5.76 9.72 3.56
C ALA A 269 -5.47 9.15 2.16
N THR A 270 -6.50 9.05 1.31
CA THR A 270 -6.32 8.52 -0.03
C THR A 270 -5.47 9.43 -0.92
N LEU A 271 -4.64 8.82 -1.78
CA LEU A 271 -3.93 9.53 -2.83
C LEU A 271 -4.72 9.51 -4.14
N ASP A 272 -4.45 10.50 -5.01
CA ASP A 272 -4.94 10.44 -6.37
C ASP A 272 -4.18 9.38 -7.18
N GLY A 273 -4.89 8.68 -8.07
CA GLY A 273 -4.29 7.67 -8.93
C GLY A 273 -3.15 8.18 -9.82
N SER A 274 -3.12 9.49 -10.10
CA SER A 274 -2.04 10.14 -10.85
C SER A 274 -0.67 10.04 -10.19
N VAL A 275 -0.59 9.78 -8.87
CA VAL A 275 0.68 9.55 -8.17
C VAL A 275 1.52 8.44 -8.83
N PHE A 276 0.86 7.37 -9.30
CA PHE A 276 1.55 6.27 -9.98
C PHE A 276 1.99 6.65 -11.39
N THR A 277 1.17 7.43 -12.11
CA THR A 277 1.54 7.99 -13.42
C THR A 277 2.77 8.89 -13.30
N GLU A 278 2.87 9.65 -12.22
CA GLU A 278 4.06 10.46 -11.94
C GLU A 278 5.25 9.58 -11.54
N ALA A 279 5.05 8.59 -10.66
CA ALA A 279 6.09 7.69 -10.18
C ALA A 279 6.83 6.99 -11.33
N VAL A 280 6.15 6.60 -12.42
CA VAL A 280 6.77 6.00 -13.61
C VAL A 280 7.92 6.85 -14.18
N LYS A 281 7.88 8.18 -14.02
CA LYS A 281 8.93 9.09 -14.51
C LYS A 281 10.24 9.00 -13.70
N TYR A 282 10.19 8.33 -12.56
CA TYR A 282 11.24 8.29 -11.54
C TYR A 282 11.89 6.92 -11.39
N GLY A 283 11.76 6.04 -12.39
CA GLY A 283 12.60 4.85 -12.50
C GLY A 283 11.86 3.52 -12.33
N PRO A 284 12.63 2.41 -12.18
CA PRO A 284 12.11 1.05 -12.24
C PRO A 284 11.07 0.75 -11.14
N ILE A 285 11.22 1.32 -9.95
CA ILE A 285 10.22 1.18 -8.86
C ILE A 285 8.88 1.78 -9.29
N GLY A 286 8.88 3.00 -9.85
CA GLY A 286 7.67 3.65 -10.32
C GLY A 286 6.99 2.90 -11.46
N ARG A 287 7.79 2.31 -12.37
CA ARG A 287 7.29 1.43 -13.42
C ARG A 287 6.60 0.19 -12.85
N HIS A 288 7.22 -0.45 -11.87
CA HIS A 288 6.65 -1.61 -11.19
C HIS A 288 5.36 -1.24 -10.42
N LEU A 289 5.35 -0.14 -9.67
CA LEU A 289 4.18 0.35 -8.93
C LEU A 289 2.97 0.56 -9.86
N GLN A 290 3.16 1.18 -11.04
CA GLN A 290 2.08 1.36 -12.02
C GLN A 290 1.56 0.01 -12.53
N TRP A 291 2.46 -0.94 -12.81
CA TRP A 291 2.08 -2.28 -13.25
C TRP A 291 1.23 -3.00 -12.19
N LEU A 292 1.63 -2.90 -10.92
CA LEU A 292 0.98 -3.51 -9.77
C LEU A 292 -0.40 -2.90 -9.52
N ARG A 293 -0.46 -1.56 -9.45
CA ARG A 293 -1.72 -0.80 -9.33
C ARG A 293 -2.72 -1.20 -10.40
N GLU A 294 -2.35 -1.13 -11.68
CA GLU A 294 -3.31 -1.38 -12.75
C GLU A 294 -3.95 -2.77 -12.66
N ARG A 295 -3.19 -3.79 -12.23
CA ARG A 295 -3.70 -5.16 -12.10
C ARG A 295 -4.52 -5.37 -10.83
N GLN A 296 -4.10 -4.76 -9.73
CA GLN A 296 -4.86 -4.79 -8.49
C GLN A 296 -6.20 -4.04 -8.65
N GLU A 297 -6.19 -2.84 -9.23
CA GLU A 297 -7.41 -2.10 -9.51
C GLU A 297 -8.31 -2.81 -10.52
N PHE A 298 -7.71 -3.41 -11.56
CA PHE A 298 -8.47 -4.23 -12.49
C PHE A 298 -9.13 -5.41 -11.77
N LYS A 299 -8.47 -6.00 -10.77
CA LYS A 299 -9.07 -7.04 -9.93
C LYS A 299 -10.26 -6.54 -9.12
N PHE A 300 -10.15 -5.40 -8.46
CA PHE A 300 -11.26 -4.81 -7.71
C PHE A 300 -12.42 -4.36 -8.60
N TYR A 301 -12.11 -3.82 -9.77
CA TYR A 301 -13.10 -3.32 -10.71
C TYR A 301 -13.82 -4.48 -11.42
N TRP A 302 -13.06 -5.44 -11.93
CA TRP A 302 -13.58 -6.52 -12.76
C TRP A 302 -14.20 -7.63 -11.93
N ASP A 303 -13.50 -8.09 -10.89
CA ASP A 303 -13.86 -9.32 -10.20
C ASP A 303 -13.93 -9.15 -8.66
N PRO A 304 -14.84 -8.29 -8.17
CA PRO A 304 -14.96 -8.08 -6.73
C PRO A 304 -15.74 -9.20 -6.01
N TYR A 305 -16.38 -10.12 -6.75
CA TYR A 305 -17.26 -11.13 -6.18
C TYR A 305 -16.62 -12.51 -6.02
N ASN A 306 -15.46 -12.77 -6.63
CA ASN A 306 -14.75 -14.03 -6.42
C ASN A 306 -13.69 -13.93 -5.34
N ALA A 307 -13.48 -15.06 -4.66
CA ALA A 307 -12.41 -15.23 -3.70
C ALA A 307 -11.08 -14.67 -4.28
N PRO A 308 -10.35 -13.87 -3.48
CA PRO A 308 -10.52 -13.66 -2.04
C PRO A 308 -11.61 -12.63 -1.64
N PHE A 309 -12.31 -12.02 -2.59
CA PHE A 309 -13.18 -10.87 -2.38
C PHE A 309 -14.63 -11.24 -2.03
N ARG A 310 -15.28 -10.34 -1.27
CA ARG A 310 -16.52 -10.59 -0.52
C ARG A 310 -17.74 -10.06 -1.26
N SER A 311 -18.89 -10.70 -1.07
CA SER A 311 -20.16 -10.38 -1.76
C SER A 311 -20.68 -8.95 -1.60
N TRP A 312 -20.15 -8.18 -0.65
CA TRP A 312 -20.52 -6.77 -0.41
C TRP A 312 -19.68 -5.75 -1.20
N LEU A 313 -18.67 -6.20 -1.97
CA LEU A 313 -17.85 -5.35 -2.83
C LEU A 313 -18.58 -5.08 -4.15
N ASP A 314 -19.75 -4.47 -4.08
CA ASP A 314 -20.54 -4.15 -5.27
C ASP A 314 -20.02 -2.89 -6.01
N PRO A 315 -20.53 -2.57 -7.23
CA PRO A 315 -20.16 -1.34 -7.92
C PRO A 315 -20.36 -0.06 -7.09
N SER A 316 -21.35 -0.01 -6.21
CA SER A 316 -21.56 1.15 -5.34
C SER A 316 -20.45 1.26 -4.30
N TRP A 317 -19.99 0.15 -3.75
CA TRP A 317 -18.80 0.10 -2.89
C TRP A 317 -17.56 0.57 -3.65
N PHE A 318 -17.34 0.07 -4.87
CA PHE A 318 -16.18 0.45 -5.67
C PHE A 318 -16.16 1.96 -5.92
N LEU A 319 -17.27 2.53 -6.40
CA LEU A 319 -17.38 3.97 -6.66
C LEU A 319 -17.20 4.81 -5.39
N ARG A 320 -17.76 4.38 -4.25
CA ARG A 320 -17.65 5.11 -2.97
C ARG A 320 -16.27 5.03 -2.35
N ILE A 321 -15.66 3.85 -2.33
CA ILE A 321 -14.45 3.58 -1.57
C ILE A 321 -13.20 3.68 -2.44
N ARG A 322 -13.22 3.09 -3.64
CA ARG A 322 -12.07 3.14 -4.57
C ARG A 322 -12.04 4.42 -5.37
N CYS A 323 -13.18 5.00 -5.74
CA CYS A 323 -13.20 6.27 -6.48
C CYS A 323 -13.47 7.50 -5.59
N ALA A 324 -13.68 7.32 -4.28
CA ALA A 324 -14.06 8.37 -3.34
C ALA A 324 -15.24 9.25 -3.84
N MET A 325 -16.14 8.69 -4.65
CA MET A 325 -17.24 9.46 -5.24
C MET A 325 -18.35 9.70 -4.22
N ASP A 326 -18.82 10.95 -4.13
CA ASP A 326 -20.03 11.28 -3.37
C ASP A 326 -21.22 10.52 -3.97
N PRO A 327 -21.94 9.69 -3.19
CA PRO A 327 -23.16 9.01 -3.62
C PRO A 327 -24.24 9.94 -4.20
N LYS A 328 -24.18 11.24 -3.89
CA LYS A 328 -25.11 12.27 -4.38
C LYS A 328 -24.64 12.95 -5.66
N SER A 329 -23.41 12.70 -6.12
CA SER A 329 -22.87 13.32 -7.33
C SER A 329 -23.53 12.76 -8.59
N GLU A 330 -23.73 13.61 -9.61
CA GLU A 330 -24.22 13.18 -10.93
C GLU A 330 -23.33 12.08 -11.52
N LYS A 331 -22.01 12.18 -11.31
CA LYS A 331 -21.03 11.20 -11.77
C LYS A 331 -21.25 9.83 -11.14
N PHE A 332 -21.51 9.76 -9.83
CA PHE A 332 -21.86 8.51 -9.16
C PHE A 332 -23.14 7.90 -9.74
N PHE A 333 -24.19 8.71 -9.95
CA PHE A 333 -25.43 8.22 -10.56
C PHE A 333 -25.25 7.74 -12.00
N LYS A 334 -24.40 8.43 -12.79
CA LYS A 334 -24.04 8.01 -14.15
C LYS A 334 -23.34 6.64 -14.11
N PHE A 335 -22.30 6.51 -13.30
CA PHE A 335 -21.47 5.30 -13.23
C PHE A 335 -22.19 4.11 -12.59
N SER A 336 -23.09 4.34 -11.63
CA SER A 336 -23.89 3.27 -11.04
C SER A 336 -24.94 2.70 -12.00
N LYS A 337 -25.47 3.51 -12.93
CA LYS A 337 -26.42 3.06 -13.96
C LYS A 337 -25.73 2.44 -15.17
N SER A 338 -24.60 3.00 -15.56
CA SER A 338 -23.78 2.54 -16.68
C SER A 338 -22.31 2.55 -16.22
N PRO A 339 -21.81 1.42 -15.71
CA PRO A 339 -20.42 1.32 -15.28
C PRO A 339 -19.47 1.80 -16.37
N PRO A 340 -18.55 2.74 -16.07
CA PRO A 340 -17.57 3.21 -17.04
C PRO A 340 -16.64 2.05 -17.38
N SER A 341 -15.99 2.05 -18.54
CA SER A 341 -14.92 1.08 -18.83
C SER A 341 -13.80 1.16 -17.77
N PHE A 342 -12.99 0.10 -17.63
CA PHE A 342 -11.87 0.13 -16.68
C PHE A 342 -10.91 1.30 -16.93
N ARG A 343 -10.68 1.64 -18.21
CA ARG A 343 -9.82 2.76 -18.59
C ARG A 343 -10.39 4.11 -18.17
N GLU A 344 -11.69 4.30 -18.27
CA GLU A 344 -12.38 5.52 -17.79
C GLU A 344 -12.45 5.57 -16.26
N ALA A 345 -12.57 4.41 -15.60
CA ALA A 345 -12.55 4.33 -14.15
C ALA A 345 -11.16 4.62 -13.58
N LEU A 346 -10.10 4.17 -14.23
CA LEU A 346 -8.73 4.18 -13.70
C LEU A 346 -8.22 5.57 -13.25
N PRO A 347 -8.47 6.69 -13.97
CA PRO A 347 -8.14 8.04 -13.49
C PRO A 347 -8.90 8.46 -12.23
N GLU A 348 -10.08 7.91 -11.98
CA GLU A 348 -10.93 8.22 -10.83
C GLU A 348 -10.57 7.41 -9.59
N ILE A 349 -9.83 6.31 -9.78
CA ILE A 349 -9.46 5.43 -8.67
C ILE A 349 -8.43 6.12 -7.79
N LYS A 350 -8.84 6.32 -6.54
CA LYS A 350 -8.03 6.72 -5.41
C LYS A 350 -7.28 5.52 -4.84
N VAL A 351 -6.11 5.81 -4.31
CA VAL A 351 -5.19 4.83 -3.75
C VAL A 351 -5.30 4.95 -2.25
N ILE A 352 -5.66 3.86 -1.57
CA ILE A 352 -5.76 3.82 -0.12
C ILE A 352 -4.42 3.29 0.41
N VAL A 353 -3.72 4.10 1.20
CA VAL A 353 -2.37 3.81 1.71
C VAL A 353 -2.41 3.41 3.18
N TYR A 354 -2.90 2.20 3.47
CA TYR A 354 -3.05 1.74 4.84
C TYR A 354 -1.71 1.67 5.58
N ASP A 355 -0.72 1.02 4.98
CA ASP A 355 0.60 0.83 5.58
C ASP A 355 1.38 2.14 5.58
N GLY A 356 1.15 2.98 4.57
CA GLY A 356 1.67 4.34 4.53
C GLY A 356 1.24 5.19 5.74
N CYS A 357 -0.01 5.03 6.20
CA CYS A 357 -0.50 5.71 7.41
C CYS A 357 0.24 5.23 8.67
N ALA A 358 0.42 3.91 8.82
CA ALA A 358 1.17 3.35 9.94
C ALA A 358 2.65 3.79 9.91
N ALA A 359 3.26 3.84 8.71
CA ALA A 359 4.62 4.35 8.53
C ALA A 359 4.75 5.82 8.95
N MET A 360 3.77 6.67 8.65
CA MET A 360 3.71 8.04 9.17
C MET A 360 3.62 8.06 10.70
N GLY A 361 2.83 7.18 11.32
CA GLY A 361 2.79 7.04 12.77
C GLY A 361 4.13 6.65 13.42
N ALA A 362 5.02 6.02 12.66
CA ALA A 362 6.34 5.61 13.13
C ALA A 362 7.40 6.72 13.12
N VAL A 363 7.20 7.81 12.35
CA VAL A 363 8.20 8.90 12.25
C VAL A 363 8.23 9.85 13.46
N GLY A 364 7.21 9.79 14.30
CA GLY A 364 7.08 10.59 15.53
C GLY A 364 6.04 11.72 15.42
N ASP A 365 5.41 12.03 16.55
CA ASP A 365 4.32 13.00 16.66
C ASP A 365 4.74 14.43 16.29
N ASP A 366 5.98 14.81 16.60
CA ASP A 366 6.55 16.12 16.28
C ASP A 366 6.71 16.35 14.78
N ILE A 367 7.06 15.31 14.01
CA ILE A 367 7.07 15.36 12.54
C ILE A 367 5.64 15.44 12.01
N MET A 368 4.72 14.62 12.52
CA MET A 368 3.31 14.70 12.14
C MET A 368 2.71 16.09 12.42
N ARG A 369 3.11 16.75 13.52
CA ARG A 369 2.71 18.13 13.85
C ARG A 369 3.32 19.16 12.90
N ALA A 370 4.61 19.05 12.61
CA ALA A 370 5.28 19.93 11.66
C ALA A 370 4.60 19.92 10.28
N LEU A 371 4.13 18.74 9.88
CA LEU A 371 3.44 18.52 8.62
C LEU A 371 1.96 18.90 8.65
N GLY A 372 1.41 19.29 9.80
CA GLY A 372 -0.02 19.63 9.96
C GLY A 372 -0.95 18.42 9.93
N ILE A 373 -0.41 17.21 10.09
CA ILE A 373 -1.19 15.97 10.21
C ILE A 373 -1.82 15.89 11.60
N MET A 374 -1.09 16.33 12.62
CA MET A 374 -1.59 16.56 13.98
C MET A 374 -1.54 18.07 14.25
N GLY A 375 -2.55 18.62 14.93
CA GLY A 375 -2.63 20.05 15.20
C GLY A 375 -3.39 20.34 16.49
N ASP A 376 -3.19 21.54 17.04
CA ASP A 376 -3.89 21.98 18.25
C ASP A 376 -5.38 22.26 17.99
N ASP A 377 -5.72 22.50 16.73
CA ASP A 377 -7.08 22.64 16.20
C ASP A 377 -7.75 21.28 15.92
N ILE A 378 -6.98 20.19 15.91
CA ILE A 378 -7.51 18.84 15.70
C ILE A 378 -7.85 18.23 17.05
N LYS A 379 -9.13 17.90 17.24
CA LYS A 379 -9.62 17.26 18.47
C LYS A 379 -8.98 15.87 18.63
N VAL A 380 -8.04 15.76 19.57
CA VAL A 380 -7.53 14.47 20.05
C VAL A 380 -8.56 13.85 20.99
N PRO A 381 -9.11 12.66 20.69
CA PRO A 381 -10.06 12.02 21.58
C PRO A 381 -9.38 11.62 22.90
N GLU A 382 -10.17 11.52 23.98
CA GLU A 382 -9.64 11.21 25.31
C GLU A 382 -8.72 9.98 25.29
N TYR A 383 -9.13 8.91 24.60
CA TYR A 383 -8.39 7.64 24.52
C TYR A 383 -7.03 7.74 23.79
N ASN A 384 -6.72 8.86 23.13
CA ASN A 384 -5.43 9.11 22.46
C ASN A 384 -4.60 10.23 23.12
N LYS A 385 -5.08 10.83 24.21
CA LYS A 385 -4.28 11.82 24.94
C LYS A 385 -2.99 11.20 25.46
N ALA A 386 -1.96 12.02 25.65
CA ALA A 386 -0.58 11.59 25.96
C ALA A 386 -0.44 10.68 27.20
N ALA A 387 -1.46 10.62 28.07
CA ALA A 387 -1.51 9.69 29.20
C ALA A 387 -1.76 8.23 28.79
N HIS A 388 -2.23 7.98 27.56
CA HIS A 388 -2.57 6.64 27.08
C HIS A 388 -1.37 5.96 26.43
N GLN A 389 -1.11 4.75 26.90
CA GLN A 389 -0.05 3.88 26.39
C GLN A 389 -0.36 3.28 25.01
N HIS A 390 -1.64 3.05 24.73
CA HIS A 390 -2.11 2.44 23.48
C HIS A 390 -3.05 3.42 22.78
N ARG A 391 -2.68 3.83 21.56
CA ARG A 391 -3.45 4.78 20.74
C ARG A 391 -4.12 4.08 19.57
N ILE A 392 -5.22 4.62 19.10
CA ILE A 392 -5.98 4.13 17.94
C ILE A 392 -6.23 5.30 16.98
N PHE A 393 -5.78 5.18 15.75
CA PHE A 393 -6.05 6.11 14.67
C PHE A 393 -7.08 5.51 13.72
N GLY A 394 -8.20 6.22 13.53
CA GLY A 394 -9.36 5.72 12.78
C GLY A 394 -10.26 4.76 13.57
N ALA A 395 -10.61 5.08 14.83
CA ALA A 395 -11.50 4.23 15.62
C ALA A 395 -12.89 4.02 14.98
N GLY A 396 -13.29 4.93 14.08
CA GLY A 396 -14.51 4.79 13.28
C GLY A 396 -14.64 5.87 12.21
N VAL A 397 -15.72 5.81 11.45
CA VAL A 397 -16.03 6.82 10.43
C VAL A 397 -16.23 8.18 11.11
N GLY A 398 -15.39 9.15 10.76
CA GLY A 398 -15.40 10.49 11.34
C GLY A 398 -14.64 10.63 12.67
N ASP A 399 -14.07 9.54 13.20
CA ASP A 399 -13.17 9.57 14.34
C ASP A 399 -11.79 9.07 13.92
N LEU A 400 -10.96 10.00 13.45
CA LEU A 400 -9.62 9.69 12.95
C LEU A 400 -8.57 9.59 14.06
N GLY A 401 -8.92 9.84 15.33
CA GLY A 401 -7.96 9.74 16.43
C GLY A 401 -7.07 10.97 16.60
N GLY A 402 -7.49 12.15 16.12
CA GLY A 402 -6.73 13.40 16.26
C GLY A 402 -5.77 13.69 15.10
N ILE A 403 -6.06 13.20 13.90
CA ILE A 403 -5.29 13.46 12.68
C ILE A 403 -6.14 14.10 11.58
N SER A 404 -5.49 14.78 10.65
CA SER A 404 -6.05 15.24 9.38
C SER A 404 -5.72 14.23 8.28
N GLY A 405 -6.74 13.50 7.79
CA GLY A 405 -6.57 12.53 6.70
C GLY A 405 -6.08 13.18 5.40
N GLU A 406 -6.60 14.35 5.04
CA GLU A 406 -6.19 15.09 3.84
C GLU A 406 -4.72 15.48 3.89
N GLN A 407 -4.26 16.05 5.01
CA GLN A 407 -2.85 16.41 5.17
C GLN A 407 -1.97 15.16 5.22
N LEU A 408 -2.43 14.07 5.84
CA LEU A 408 -1.72 12.79 5.85
C LEU A 408 -1.47 12.28 4.42
N GLY A 409 -2.52 12.20 3.59
CA GLY A 409 -2.40 11.76 2.20
C GLY A 409 -1.51 12.69 1.38
N SER A 410 -1.73 14.01 1.48
CA SER A 410 -0.94 15.00 0.74
C SER A 410 0.55 14.93 1.09
N MET A 411 0.89 14.93 2.37
CA MET A 411 2.30 14.89 2.80
C MET A 411 2.95 13.55 2.45
N PHE A 412 2.22 12.44 2.58
CA PHE A 412 2.70 11.13 2.16
C PHE A 412 3.06 11.11 0.67
N GLU A 413 2.20 11.67 -0.21
CA GLU A 413 2.49 11.81 -1.65
C GLU A 413 3.77 12.59 -1.92
N VAL A 414 3.96 13.73 -1.23
CA VAL A 414 5.13 14.60 -1.44
C VAL A 414 6.44 13.85 -1.19
N PHE A 415 6.52 13.15 -0.06
CA PHE A 415 7.74 12.44 0.35
C PHE A 415 7.93 11.14 -0.43
N LEU A 416 6.85 10.43 -0.77
CA LEU A 416 6.88 9.26 -1.65
C LEU A 416 7.52 9.60 -3.01
N LEU A 417 6.98 10.63 -3.68
CA LEU A 417 7.50 11.04 -4.99
C LEU A 417 8.89 11.69 -4.88
N GLY A 418 9.18 12.33 -3.75
CA GLY A 418 10.49 12.89 -3.47
C GLY A 418 11.59 11.82 -3.40
N ALA A 419 11.35 10.71 -2.71
CA ALA A 419 12.28 9.58 -2.67
C ALA A 419 12.56 9.01 -4.05
N LEU A 420 11.51 8.78 -4.84
CA LEU A 420 11.67 8.28 -6.21
C LEU A 420 12.42 9.28 -7.08
N LYS A 421 12.06 10.57 -7.05
CA LYS A 421 12.74 11.60 -7.84
C LYS A 421 14.22 11.71 -7.48
N ARG A 422 14.58 11.65 -6.19
CA ARG A 422 15.97 11.69 -5.72
C ARG A 422 16.79 10.52 -6.27
N THR A 423 16.22 9.32 -6.23
CA THR A 423 16.94 8.07 -6.51
C THR A 423 16.90 7.65 -7.98
N LYS A 424 16.10 8.33 -8.80
CA LYS A 424 15.85 8.04 -10.21
C LYS A 424 17.11 7.65 -11.00
N ASP A 425 18.11 8.54 -11.06
CA ASP A 425 19.24 8.34 -11.96
C ASP A 425 20.13 7.16 -11.52
N ALA A 426 20.30 6.98 -10.20
CA ALA A 426 20.98 5.83 -9.64
C ALA A 426 20.21 4.53 -9.90
N ALA A 427 18.89 4.54 -9.68
CA ALA A 427 18.02 3.39 -9.92
C ALA A 427 18.01 2.95 -11.38
N GLU A 428 17.91 3.89 -12.33
CA GLU A 428 18.00 3.62 -13.78
C GLU A 428 19.36 3.05 -14.19
N GLY A 429 20.44 3.50 -13.54
CA GLY A 429 21.78 2.95 -13.77
C GLY A 429 21.93 1.51 -13.29
N LEU A 430 21.15 1.08 -12.30
CA LEU A 430 21.15 -0.29 -11.77
C LEU A 430 20.20 -1.21 -12.56
N ILE A 431 18.96 -0.78 -12.76
CA ILE A 431 17.91 -1.53 -13.48
C ILE A 431 17.15 -0.53 -14.37
N PRO A 432 17.37 -0.55 -15.70
CA PRO A 432 16.60 0.29 -16.61
C PRO A 432 15.10 0.01 -16.50
N SER A 433 14.28 1.07 -16.45
CA SER A 433 12.82 0.95 -16.30
C SER A 433 12.15 0.07 -17.37
N ASP A 434 12.67 0.07 -18.59
CA ASP A 434 12.15 -0.73 -19.70
C ASP A 434 12.53 -2.22 -19.63
N SER A 435 13.48 -2.58 -18.77
CA SER A 435 13.91 -3.95 -18.49
C SER A 435 13.15 -4.62 -17.34
N VAL A 436 12.22 -3.91 -16.69
CA VAL A 436 11.39 -4.48 -15.62
C VAL A 436 10.38 -5.46 -16.21
N GLU A 437 10.56 -6.72 -15.89
CA GLU A 437 9.75 -7.84 -16.33
C GLU A 437 8.91 -8.40 -15.17
N HIS A 438 7.73 -8.89 -15.54
CA HIS A 438 6.82 -9.54 -14.61
C HIS A 438 6.39 -10.89 -15.16
N GLN A 439 6.40 -11.91 -14.30
CA GLN A 439 5.78 -13.20 -14.59
C GLN A 439 4.26 -13.03 -14.61
N VAL A 440 3.66 -13.20 -15.79
CA VAL A 440 2.22 -13.19 -15.92
C VAL A 440 1.71 -14.62 -15.93
N GLU A 441 1.11 -15.04 -14.83
CA GLU A 441 0.45 -16.34 -14.76
C GLU A 441 -0.90 -16.34 -15.50
N GLN A 442 -1.20 -17.45 -16.17
CA GLN A 442 -2.50 -17.67 -16.78
C GLN A 442 -3.51 -18.09 -15.71
N TYR A 443 -4.06 -17.13 -14.95
CA TYR A 443 -5.20 -17.40 -14.08
C TYR A 443 -6.42 -17.69 -14.93
N ARG A 444 -7.06 -18.84 -14.66
CA ARG A 444 -8.24 -19.30 -15.37
C ARG A 444 -9.49 -18.95 -14.55
N VAL A 445 -10.39 -18.16 -15.14
CA VAL A 445 -11.67 -17.79 -14.52
C VAL A 445 -12.81 -18.58 -15.14
N GLY A 446 -13.62 -19.27 -14.34
CA GLY A 446 -14.77 -20.03 -14.83
C GLY A 446 -15.88 -19.12 -15.37
N LEU A 447 -16.59 -19.54 -16.42
CA LEU A 447 -17.58 -18.69 -17.10
C LEU A 447 -18.77 -18.29 -16.21
N HIS A 448 -19.02 -19.02 -15.12
CA HIS A 448 -20.04 -18.70 -14.13
C HIS A 448 -19.78 -17.36 -13.41
N ILE A 449 -18.51 -16.94 -13.33
CA ILE A 449 -18.10 -15.62 -12.82
C ILE A 449 -18.73 -14.49 -13.65
N PHE A 450 -18.86 -14.72 -14.96
CA PHE A 450 -19.44 -13.76 -15.89
C PHE A 450 -20.97 -13.64 -15.77
N LYS A 451 -21.66 -14.56 -15.08
CA LYS A 451 -23.13 -14.51 -14.92
C LYS A 451 -23.61 -13.29 -14.15
N HIS A 452 -22.77 -12.74 -13.27
CA HIS A 452 -23.08 -11.50 -12.52
C HIS A 452 -22.63 -10.23 -13.25
N GLN A 453 -21.91 -10.39 -14.37
CA GLN A 453 -21.35 -9.32 -15.19
C GLN A 453 -22.13 -9.17 -16.51
N VAL A 454 -23.43 -9.44 -16.50
CA VAL A 454 -24.35 -9.44 -17.67
C VAL A 454 -24.21 -8.22 -18.61
N PRO A 455 -23.92 -6.99 -18.13
CA PRO A 455 -23.59 -5.86 -19.02
C PRO A 455 -22.35 -6.13 -19.89
N PHE A 456 -21.29 -6.72 -19.33
CA PHE A 456 -20.06 -7.10 -20.04
C PHE A 456 -20.26 -8.31 -20.98
N LEU A 457 -21.24 -9.19 -20.72
CA LEU A 457 -21.62 -10.25 -21.68
C LEU A 457 -22.33 -9.69 -22.93
N LYS A 458 -23.09 -8.59 -22.81
CA LYS A 458 -23.63 -7.89 -23.99
C LYS A 458 -22.51 -7.27 -24.83
N GLU A 459 -21.49 -6.73 -24.18
CA GLU A 459 -20.30 -6.19 -24.85
C GLU A 459 -19.43 -7.31 -25.44
N GLY A 460 -19.23 -8.43 -24.73
CA GLY A 460 -18.51 -9.61 -25.23
C GLY A 460 -19.18 -10.26 -26.45
N ASN A 461 -20.52 -10.34 -26.47
CA ASN A 461 -21.27 -10.77 -27.65
C ASN A 461 -21.13 -9.78 -28.82
N THR A 462 -21.11 -8.47 -28.52
CA THR A 462 -20.84 -7.42 -29.51
C THR A 462 -19.40 -7.50 -30.03
N LEU A 463 -18.44 -7.89 -29.19
CA LEU A 463 -17.03 -8.06 -29.51
C LEU A 463 -16.78 -9.30 -30.38
N ALA A 464 -17.46 -10.41 -30.08
CA ALA A 464 -17.47 -11.63 -30.90
C ALA A 464 -18.08 -11.40 -32.30
N GLU A 465 -19.10 -10.55 -32.39
CA GLU A 465 -19.68 -10.09 -33.66
C GLU A 465 -18.73 -9.14 -34.41
N LYS A 466 -18.01 -8.25 -33.73
CA LYS A 466 -17.04 -7.33 -34.35
C LYS A 466 -15.76 -8.04 -34.84
N THR A 467 -15.27 -9.05 -34.13
CA THR A 467 -14.09 -9.85 -34.52
C THR A 467 -14.36 -10.76 -35.71
N LYS A 468 -15.62 -11.12 -36.01
CA LYS A 468 -15.96 -11.72 -37.31
C LYS A 468 -15.59 -10.83 -38.51
N ASN A 469 -15.53 -9.51 -38.33
CA ASN A 469 -15.41 -8.52 -39.39
C ASN A 469 -14.02 -7.85 -39.47
N GLN A 470 -13.05 -8.22 -38.62
CA GLN A 470 -11.67 -7.70 -38.68
C GLN A 470 -10.66 -8.79 -39.08
N LYS A 471 -9.58 -8.37 -39.75
CA LYS A 471 -8.46 -9.23 -40.18
C LYS A 471 -7.57 -9.62 -38.98
N ILE A 472 -8.09 -10.48 -38.10
CA ILE A 472 -7.27 -11.25 -37.15
C ILE A 472 -6.58 -12.39 -37.89
N SER A 473 -5.44 -12.86 -37.38
CA SER A 473 -4.74 -13.99 -37.98
C SER A 473 -5.65 -15.23 -37.99
N GLU A 474 -5.48 -16.08 -39.00
CA GLU A 474 -6.33 -17.25 -39.19
C GLU A 474 -6.31 -18.19 -37.97
N SER A 475 -5.16 -18.28 -37.29
CA SER A 475 -4.98 -19.01 -36.02
C SER A 475 -5.81 -18.45 -34.86
N GLU A 476 -5.82 -17.12 -34.67
CA GLU A 476 -6.61 -16.48 -33.61
C GLU A 476 -8.11 -16.58 -33.91
N ARG A 477 -8.48 -16.45 -35.18
CA ARG A 477 -9.86 -16.62 -35.64
C ARG A 477 -10.32 -18.06 -35.47
N GLU A 478 -9.44 -19.03 -35.67
CA GLU A 478 -9.73 -20.45 -35.49
C GLU A 478 -9.84 -20.82 -34.01
N GLN A 479 -8.98 -20.29 -33.13
CA GLN A 479 -9.14 -20.45 -31.68
C GLN A 479 -10.44 -19.80 -31.17
N ALA A 480 -10.74 -18.57 -31.61
CA ALA A 480 -11.95 -17.86 -31.24
C ALA A 480 -13.20 -18.57 -31.77
N ASN A 481 -13.20 -19.01 -33.04
CA ASN A 481 -14.31 -19.75 -33.64
C ASN A 481 -14.48 -21.14 -33.03
N LYS A 482 -13.39 -21.82 -32.65
CA LYS A 482 -13.45 -23.10 -31.93
C LYS A 482 -14.08 -22.89 -30.56
N ALA A 483 -13.65 -21.87 -29.82
CA ALA A 483 -14.29 -21.48 -28.57
C ALA A 483 -15.78 -21.11 -28.76
N LEU A 484 -16.12 -20.37 -29.82
CA LEU A 484 -17.50 -19.99 -30.16
C LEU A 484 -18.38 -21.16 -30.61
N LYS A 485 -17.81 -22.12 -31.33
CA LYS A 485 -18.50 -23.32 -31.82
C LYS A 485 -18.77 -24.29 -30.67
N THR A 486 -17.79 -24.46 -29.77
CA THR A 486 -17.95 -25.17 -28.49
C THR A 486 -19.00 -24.51 -27.61
N LEU A 487 -18.99 -23.16 -27.52
CA LEU A 487 -20.05 -22.39 -26.87
C LEU A 487 -21.41 -22.76 -27.49
N LYS A 488 -21.57 -22.66 -28.82
CA LYS A 488 -22.88 -22.87 -29.48
C LYS A 488 -23.39 -24.32 -29.46
N SER A 489 -22.53 -25.32 -29.41
CA SER A 489 -22.93 -26.73 -29.45
C SER A 489 -23.35 -27.31 -28.09
N GLU A 490 -23.02 -26.66 -26.98
CA GLU A 490 -23.30 -27.17 -25.62
C GLU A 490 -24.50 -26.49 -24.91
N PHE A 491 -25.19 -25.56 -25.59
CA PHE A 491 -26.41 -24.91 -25.06
C PHE A 491 -27.68 -25.53 -25.66
N LEU A 492 -28.45 -26.28 -24.86
CA LEU A 492 -29.84 -26.65 -25.18
C LEU A 492 -30.84 -25.87 -24.32
N PRO A 493 -32.02 -25.50 -24.87
CA PRO A 493 -33.04 -24.73 -24.17
C PRO A 493 -33.85 -25.64 -23.22
N GLY A 494 -34.07 -25.21 -21.97
CA GLY A 494 -34.98 -25.93 -21.06
C GLY A 494 -35.06 -25.42 -19.62
N GLU A 495 -36.18 -24.73 -19.33
CA GLU A 495 -37.02 -24.79 -18.11
C GLU A 495 -36.42 -24.59 -16.71
N LEU A 496 -35.57 -23.57 -16.57
CA LEU A 496 -35.56 -22.67 -15.41
C LEU A 496 -35.59 -21.27 -16.00
N GLY A 497 -36.49 -20.39 -15.53
CA GLY A 497 -36.70 -19.02 -16.03
C GLY A 497 -35.46 -18.40 -16.68
N ASN A 498 -35.42 -18.50 -18.02
CA ASN A 498 -34.52 -17.91 -19.01
C ASN A 498 -33.05 -17.63 -18.66
N TRP A 499 -32.37 -18.50 -17.91
CA TRP A 499 -30.90 -18.48 -17.84
C TRP A 499 -30.30 -19.84 -18.20
N PRO A 500 -29.50 -19.94 -19.27
CA PRO A 500 -28.94 -21.21 -19.73
C PRO A 500 -27.94 -21.78 -18.71
N LYS A 501 -27.90 -23.12 -18.62
CA LYS A 501 -26.84 -23.85 -17.93
C LYS A 501 -25.52 -23.60 -18.68
N VAL A 502 -24.69 -22.76 -18.07
CA VAL A 502 -23.34 -22.41 -18.52
C VAL A 502 -22.41 -23.62 -18.36
N PRO A 503 -21.60 -23.99 -19.39
CA PRO A 503 -20.50 -24.92 -19.21
C PRO A 503 -19.61 -24.45 -18.06
N ALA A 504 -19.29 -25.34 -17.14
CA ALA A 504 -18.75 -24.96 -15.84
C ALA A 504 -17.43 -24.16 -15.89
N ILE A 505 -16.66 -24.28 -16.98
CA ILE A 505 -15.30 -23.74 -17.06
C ILE A 505 -15.00 -23.37 -18.52
N LEU A 506 -14.89 -22.06 -18.82
CA LEU A 506 -14.18 -21.57 -20.00
C LEU A 506 -12.94 -20.88 -19.47
N ASP A 507 -11.77 -21.44 -19.74
CA ASP A 507 -10.51 -20.96 -19.19
C ASP A 507 -10.02 -19.71 -19.93
N ILE A 508 -10.41 -18.51 -19.46
CA ILE A 508 -9.85 -17.26 -19.98
C ILE A 508 -8.71 -16.79 -19.08
N PRO A 509 -7.47 -16.63 -19.61
CA PRO A 509 -6.37 -15.99 -18.90
C PRO A 509 -6.73 -14.55 -18.46
N TYR A 510 -6.53 -14.27 -17.18
CA TYR A 510 -6.85 -12.96 -16.59
C TYR A 510 -6.11 -11.79 -17.25
N GLU A 511 -4.86 -12.01 -17.70
CA GLU A 511 -4.12 -11.01 -18.46
C GLU A 511 -4.79 -10.67 -19.80
N LEU A 512 -5.39 -11.64 -20.49
CA LEU A 512 -6.12 -11.35 -21.74
C LEU A 512 -7.33 -10.46 -21.46
N LEU A 513 -8.04 -10.67 -20.35
CA LEU A 513 -9.14 -9.81 -19.94
C LEU A 513 -8.67 -8.38 -19.64
N TYR A 514 -7.56 -8.25 -18.92
CA TYR A 514 -6.95 -6.96 -18.61
C TYR A 514 -6.52 -6.22 -19.89
N GLN A 515 -5.80 -6.89 -20.79
CA GLN A 515 -5.34 -6.30 -22.06
C GLN A 515 -6.52 -5.90 -22.95
N GLU A 516 -7.59 -6.70 -22.97
CA GLU A 516 -8.80 -6.39 -23.72
C GLU A 516 -9.53 -5.17 -23.14
N ALA A 517 -9.67 -5.09 -21.81
CA ALA A 517 -10.25 -3.93 -21.14
C ALA A 517 -9.49 -2.64 -21.46
N LYS A 518 -8.16 -2.70 -21.54
CA LYS A 518 -7.32 -1.56 -21.98
C LYS A 518 -7.48 -1.23 -23.45
N ARG A 519 -7.67 -2.23 -24.31
CA ARG A 519 -7.86 -2.04 -25.76
C ARG A 519 -9.19 -1.37 -26.07
N GLN A 520 -10.27 -1.80 -25.43
CA GLN A 520 -11.61 -1.23 -25.64
C GLN A 520 -11.65 0.26 -25.35
N GLY A 521 -11.04 0.69 -24.24
CA GLY A 521 -10.96 2.11 -23.91
C GLY A 521 -10.18 2.95 -24.94
N ARG A 522 -9.18 2.38 -25.64
CA ARG A 522 -8.50 3.09 -26.75
C ARG A 522 -9.41 3.28 -27.96
N ALA A 523 -10.12 2.23 -28.33
CA ALA A 523 -11.00 2.27 -29.49
C ALA A 523 -12.16 3.26 -29.30
N GLU A 524 -12.63 3.43 -28.06
CA GLU A 524 -13.65 4.41 -27.71
C GLU A 524 -13.14 5.86 -27.81
N GLU A 525 -11.96 6.16 -27.26
CA GLU A 525 -11.30 7.47 -27.40
C GLU A 525 -11.05 7.83 -28.87
N GLU A 526 -10.56 6.89 -29.67
CA GLU A 526 -10.32 7.10 -31.10
C GLU A 526 -11.63 7.41 -31.84
N ARG A 527 -12.73 6.74 -31.49
CA ARG A 527 -14.06 7.00 -32.05
C ARG A 527 -14.58 8.37 -31.64
N GLU A 528 -14.49 8.73 -30.36
CA GLU A 528 -14.92 10.05 -29.86
C GLU A 528 -14.11 11.19 -30.47
N ALA A 529 -12.79 11.02 -30.61
CA ALA A 529 -11.93 11.98 -31.28
C ALA A 529 -12.29 12.16 -32.77
N LEU A 530 -12.69 11.07 -33.44
CA LEU A 530 -13.15 11.12 -34.84
C LEU A 530 -14.51 11.82 -34.97
N GLU A 531 -15.46 11.52 -34.09
CA GLU A 531 -16.79 12.15 -34.06
C GLU A 531 -16.70 13.64 -33.70
N GLY A 532 -15.83 14.02 -32.75
CA GLY A 532 -15.56 15.40 -32.40
C GLY A 532 -15.02 16.21 -33.59
N LYS A 533 -14.11 15.62 -34.37
CA LYS A 533 -13.59 16.22 -35.62
C LYS A 533 -14.63 16.31 -36.74
N GLN A 534 -15.68 15.49 -36.73
CA GLN A 534 -16.77 15.57 -37.71
C GLN A 534 -17.82 16.62 -37.35
N ARG A 535 -17.92 16.99 -36.06
CA ARG A 535 -18.85 18.02 -35.57
C ARG A 535 -18.28 19.44 -35.60
N ALA A 536 -16.95 19.57 -35.49
CA ALA A 536 -16.21 20.82 -35.66
C ALA A 536 -16.02 21.10 -37.16
#